data_AF-A0AAV7CM39-F1
#
_entry.id   AF-A0AAV7CM39-F1
#
_cell.length_a   1.000
_cell.length_b   1.000
_cell.length_c   1.000
_cell.angle_alpha   90.00
_cell.angle_beta   90.00
_cell.angle_gamma   90.00
#
_symmetry.space_group_name_H-M   'P 1'
#
loop_
_entity.id
_entity.type
_entity.pdbx_description
1 polymer ?
#
loop_
_entity_poly.entity_id
_entity_poly.type
_entity_poly.pdbx_seq_one_letter_code
_entity_poly.pdbx_strand_id
1 'polypeptide(L)'
;MKGTLRYMSPEMLDGSLNLVSWKLALTQADVYSLGLLLWEIFSRCSDLYADHQCPEFQVAFLDELGPNPTLDELRSMVVENKLRPKLPRDWNKNPQLFKTLWETLEDCWDPDNEARLSAQCAQERLCNLLPVPLNLLAEGTI
;
A
#
# COMPACT_ATOMS: atom_id res chain seq x y z
N MET A 1 -16.56 -13.87 -5.44
CA MET A 1 -15.23 -13.27 -5.72
C MET A 1 -14.20 -14.04 -4.90
N LYS A 2 -13.08 -14.48 -5.48
CA LYS A 2 -12.02 -15.21 -4.76
C LYS A 2 -10.85 -14.25 -4.57
N GLY A 3 -10.33 -14.16 -3.35
CA GLY A 3 -9.19 -13.33 -2.99
C GLY A 3 -8.88 -13.48 -1.50
N THR A 4 -7.71 -13.04 -1.07
CA THR A 4 -7.35 -12.99 0.34
C THR A 4 -8.04 -11.78 0.97
N LEU A 5 -8.96 -12.00 1.91
CA LEU A 5 -9.84 -10.96 2.49
C LEU A 5 -9.08 -9.70 2.92
N ARG A 6 -7.92 -9.88 3.57
CA ARG A 6 -7.07 -8.81 4.10
C ARG A 6 -6.65 -7.75 3.06
N TYR A 7 -6.56 -8.14 1.80
CA TYR A 7 -6.09 -7.25 0.71
C TYR A 7 -7.23 -6.76 -0.18
N MET A 8 -8.48 -7.13 0.10
CA MET A 8 -9.62 -6.68 -0.69
C MET A 8 -9.85 -5.17 -0.51
N SER A 9 -10.09 -4.47 -1.63
CA SER A 9 -10.42 -3.05 -1.63
C SER A 9 -11.80 -2.78 -1.00
N PRO A 10 -12.07 -1.54 -0.57
CA PRO A 10 -13.35 -1.17 0.05
C PRO A 10 -14.57 -1.64 -0.75
N GLU A 11 -14.56 -1.43 -2.06
CA GLU A 11 -15.65 -1.79 -2.98
C GLU A 11 -15.82 -3.30 -3.20
N MET A 12 -14.78 -4.09 -2.91
CA MET A 12 -14.87 -5.54 -2.87
C MET A 12 -15.44 -6.03 -1.54
N LEU A 13 -15.11 -5.37 -0.42
CA LEU A 13 -15.55 -5.72 0.92
C LEU A 13 -17.04 -5.43 1.15
N ASP A 14 -17.56 -4.33 0.61
CA ASP A 14 -18.98 -3.97 0.73
C ASP A 14 -19.84 -4.37 -0.49
N GLY A 15 -19.20 -4.88 -1.54
CA GLY A 15 -19.88 -5.33 -2.76
C GLY A 15 -20.36 -4.19 -3.68
N SER A 16 -19.85 -2.96 -3.51
CA SER A 16 -20.18 -1.79 -4.33
C SER A 16 -19.40 -1.71 -5.65
N LEU A 17 -18.61 -2.72 -6.02
CA LEU A 17 -17.81 -2.76 -7.24
C LEU A 17 -18.61 -2.39 -8.50
N ASN A 18 -18.15 -1.38 -9.24
CA ASN A 18 -18.77 -0.96 -10.50
C ASN A 18 -18.54 -2.00 -11.61
N LEU A 19 -19.58 -2.77 -11.92
CA LEU A 19 -19.53 -3.82 -12.94
C LEU A 19 -19.69 -3.30 -14.38
N VAL A 20 -20.16 -2.07 -14.58
CA VAL A 20 -20.24 -1.44 -15.92
C VAL A 20 -18.83 -1.16 -16.42
N SER A 21 -17.99 -0.59 -15.56
CA SER A 21 -16.58 -0.28 -15.83
C SER A 21 -15.64 -1.27 -15.14
N TRP A 22 -15.98 -2.56 -15.18
CA TRP A 22 -15.31 -3.61 -14.38
C TRP A 22 -13.79 -3.67 -14.57
N LYS A 23 -13.27 -3.39 -15.78
CA LYS A 23 -11.82 -3.40 -16.03
C LYS A 23 -11.10 -2.37 -15.16
N LEU A 24 -11.59 -1.14 -15.19
CA LEU A 24 -11.02 -0.06 -14.39
C LEU A 24 -11.21 -0.35 -12.91
N ALA A 25 -12.39 -0.82 -12.51
CA ALA A 25 -12.67 -1.14 -11.11
C ALA A 25 -11.74 -2.25 -10.57
N LEU A 26 -11.49 -3.31 -11.34
CA LEU A 26 -10.54 -4.36 -10.94
C LEU A 26 -9.09 -3.87 -10.94
N THR A 27 -8.67 -3.06 -11.92
CA THR A 27 -7.33 -2.45 -11.90
C THR A 27 -7.13 -1.57 -10.66
N GLN A 28 -8.15 -0.82 -10.25
CA GLN A 28 -8.06 0.00 -9.04
C GLN A 28 -8.12 -0.80 -7.75
N ALA A 29 -8.76 -1.98 -7.76
CA ALA A 29 -8.66 -2.93 -6.65
C ALA A 29 -7.25 -3.55 -6.54
N ASP A 30 -6.59 -3.80 -7.68
CA ASP A 30 -5.20 -4.26 -7.71
C ASP A 30 -4.25 -3.17 -7.16
N VAL A 31 -4.47 -1.90 -7.50
CA VAL A 31 -3.67 -0.78 -6.95
C VAL A 31 -3.84 -0.65 -5.43
N TYR A 32 -5.06 -0.80 -4.92
CA TYR A 32 -5.31 -0.84 -3.48
C TYR A 32 -4.48 -1.95 -2.80
N SER A 33 -4.54 -3.16 -3.37
CA SER A 33 -3.77 -4.31 -2.87
C SER A 33 -2.27 -4.05 -2.92
N LEU A 34 -1.78 -3.42 -4.00
CA LEU A 34 -0.39 -3.00 -4.15
C LEU A 34 0.03 -2.01 -3.06
N GLY A 35 -0.81 -1.02 -2.72
CA GLY A 35 -0.52 -0.08 -1.63
C GLY A 35 -0.27 -0.78 -0.29
N LEU A 36 -1.09 -1.78 0.05
CA LEU A 36 -0.89 -2.58 1.26
C LEU A 36 0.42 -3.37 1.22
N LEU A 37 0.76 -4.00 0.09
CA LEU A 37 2.00 -4.76 -0.06
C LEU A 37 3.23 -3.85 -0.02
N LEU A 38 3.17 -2.66 -0.62
CA LEU A 38 4.24 -1.68 -0.54
C LEU A 38 4.47 -1.23 0.90
N TRP A 39 3.41 -1.05 1.71
CA TRP A 39 3.56 -0.80 3.14
C TRP A 39 4.26 -1.95 3.87
N GLU A 40 3.89 -3.21 3.59
CA GLU A 40 4.56 -4.38 4.17
C GLU A 40 6.06 -4.41 3.81
N ILE A 41 6.40 -4.11 2.55
CA ILE A 41 7.79 -4.03 2.07
C ILE A 41 8.55 -2.91 2.77
N PHE A 42 8.00 -1.69 2.79
CA PHE A 42 8.68 -0.53 3.37
C PHE A 42 8.79 -0.60 4.90
N SER A 43 7.84 -1.25 5.58
CA SER A 43 7.94 -1.51 7.03
C SER A 43 9.19 -2.34 7.41
N ARG A 44 9.77 -3.05 6.45
CA ARG A 44 11.00 -3.86 6.62
C ARG A 44 12.25 -3.22 6.04
N CYS A 45 12.15 -2.03 5.44
CA CYS A 45 13.30 -1.35 4.87
C CYS A 45 14.12 -0.67 5.99
N SER A 46 15.25 -1.27 6.37
CA SER A 46 16.12 -0.78 7.45
C SER A 46 16.63 0.64 7.22
N ASP A 47 16.79 1.05 5.96
CA ASP A 47 17.30 2.38 5.59
C ASP A 47 16.32 3.50 5.95
N LEU A 48 15.04 3.18 6.18
CA LEU A 48 14.04 4.14 6.63
C LEU A 48 14.16 4.44 8.14
N TYR A 49 14.82 3.59 8.92
CA TYR A 49 14.91 3.69 10.39
C TYR A 49 16.23 4.31 10.84
N ALA A 50 16.22 5.19 11.86
CA ALA A 50 17.40 5.84 12.45
C ALA A 50 18.56 4.88 12.74
N ASP A 51 18.25 3.79 13.44
CA ASP A 51 19.20 2.81 13.96
C ASP A 51 19.39 1.59 13.04
N HIS A 52 18.74 1.59 11.86
CA HIS A 52 18.64 0.44 10.97
C HIS A 52 17.97 -0.80 11.60
N GLN A 53 17.23 -0.62 12.70
CA GLN A 53 16.45 -1.68 13.32
C GLN A 53 14.99 -1.55 12.87
N CYS A 54 14.63 -2.31 11.82
CA CYS A 54 13.23 -2.42 11.42
C CYS A 54 12.49 -3.46 12.30
N PRO A 55 11.22 -3.19 12.66
CA PRO A 55 10.39 -4.08 13.47
C PRO A 55 10.10 -5.40 12.74
N GLU A 56 9.71 -6.45 13.46
CA GLU A 56 9.35 -7.74 12.84
C GLU A 56 8.32 -7.56 11.71
N PHE A 57 8.41 -8.42 10.70
CA PHE A 57 7.48 -8.38 9.57
C PHE A 57 6.05 -8.55 10.07
N GLN A 58 5.17 -7.65 9.63
CA GLN A 58 3.74 -7.70 9.88
C GLN A 58 3.00 -7.61 8.56
N VAL A 59 1.96 -8.43 8.39
CA VAL A 59 1.01 -8.26 7.29
C VAL A 59 0.05 -7.11 7.61
N ALA A 60 -0.51 -6.47 6.59
CA ALA A 60 -1.44 -5.36 6.77
C ALA A 60 -2.59 -5.72 7.74
N PHE A 61 -2.88 -4.86 8.72
CA PHE A 61 -3.92 -5.08 9.75
C PHE A 61 -3.67 -6.25 10.73
N LEU A 62 -2.44 -6.78 10.83
CA LEU A 62 -2.15 -7.85 11.79
C LEU A 62 -2.31 -7.40 13.25
N ASP A 63 -1.82 -6.21 13.59
CA ASP A 63 -1.94 -5.66 14.95
C ASP A 63 -3.39 -5.38 15.34
N GLU A 64 -4.21 -4.94 14.38
CA GLU A 64 -5.60 -4.58 14.65
C GLU A 64 -6.57 -5.76 14.64
N LEU A 65 -6.37 -6.74 13.76
CA LEU A 65 -7.34 -7.82 13.51
C LEU A 65 -6.79 -9.24 13.72
N GLY A 66 -5.51 -9.37 14.05
CA GLY A 66 -4.87 -10.67 14.17
C GLY A 66 -4.72 -11.39 12.82
N PRO A 67 -4.35 -12.68 12.83
CA PRO A 67 -3.96 -13.41 11.60
C PRO A 67 -5.13 -13.78 10.69
N ASN A 68 -6.34 -13.96 11.24
CA ASN A 68 -7.51 -14.48 10.53
C ASN A 68 -8.72 -13.55 10.67
N PRO A 69 -8.68 -12.35 10.05
CA PRO A 69 -9.80 -11.41 10.11
C PRO A 69 -11.02 -11.96 9.37
N THR A 70 -12.19 -11.66 9.91
CA THR A 70 -13.48 -11.89 9.25
C THR A 70 -13.80 -10.78 8.25
N LEU A 71 -14.74 -11.05 7.34
CA LEU A 71 -15.22 -10.06 6.37
C LEU A 71 -15.84 -8.83 7.07
N ASP A 72 -16.63 -9.05 8.13
CA ASP A 72 -17.31 -7.96 8.84
C ASP A 72 -16.32 -7.05 9.59
N GLU A 73 -15.27 -7.62 10.19
CA GLU A 73 -14.19 -6.86 10.81
C GLU A 73 -13.45 -5.99 9.80
N LEU A 74 -13.10 -6.55 8.64
CA LEU A 74 -12.44 -5.81 7.57
C LEU A 74 -13.35 -4.74 6.99
N ARG A 75 -14.65 -5.03 6.75
CA ARG A 75 -15.61 -4.04 6.28
C ARG A 75 -15.72 -2.88 7.27
N SER A 76 -15.89 -3.18 8.56
CA SER A 76 -16.00 -2.13 9.57
C SER A 76 -14.74 -1.27 9.64
N MET A 77 -13.56 -1.88 9.55
CA MET A 77 -12.30 -1.15 9.62
C MET A 77 -12.02 -0.31 8.36
N VAL A 78 -12.08 -0.93 7.19
CA VAL A 78 -11.61 -0.37 5.92
C VAL A 78 -12.66 0.52 5.26
N VAL A 79 -13.94 0.14 5.34
CA VAL A 79 -15.05 0.82 4.67
C VAL A 79 -15.68 1.85 5.62
N GLU A 80 -16.14 1.40 6.80
CA GLU A 80 -16.90 2.26 7.72
C GLU A 80 -15.99 3.26 8.43
N ASN A 81 -14.90 2.78 9.03
CA ASN A 81 -13.96 3.61 9.79
C ASN A 81 -12.83 4.20 8.93
N LYS A 82 -12.73 3.81 7.65
CA LYS A 82 -11.71 4.27 6.69
C LYS A 82 -10.27 4.15 7.21
N LEU A 83 -10.01 3.16 8.06
CA LEU A 83 -8.69 2.92 8.62
C LEU A 83 -7.78 2.23 7.61
N ARG A 84 -6.48 2.47 7.76
CA ARG A 84 -5.39 1.92 6.95
C ARG A 84 -4.26 1.45 7.88
N PRO A 85 -3.31 0.62 7.41
CA PRO A 85 -2.19 0.20 8.22
C PRO A 85 -1.44 1.40 8.81
N LYS A 86 -1.10 1.31 10.10
CA LYS A 86 -0.47 2.43 10.81
C LYS A 86 0.95 2.66 10.33
N LEU A 87 1.38 3.91 10.43
CA LEU A 87 2.76 4.30 10.21
C LEU A 87 3.67 3.75 11.33
N PRO A 88 4.81 3.12 11.00
CA PRO A 88 5.88 2.91 11.98
C PRO A 88 6.43 4.27 12.45
N ARG A 89 6.44 4.52 13.75
CA ARG A 89 6.76 5.85 14.35
C ARG A 89 8.19 6.34 14.06
N ASP A 90 9.08 5.44 13.64
CA ASP A 90 10.53 5.67 13.61
C ASP A 90 11.12 5.88 12.20
N TRP A 91 10.29 6.14 11.17
CA TRP A 91 10.78 6.52 9.84
C TRP A 91 11.30 7.97 9.80
N ASN A 92 12.44 8.24 10.46
CA ASN A 92 12.91 9.61 10.69
C ASN A 92 14.25 9.95 10.02
N LYS A 93 14.88 9.01 9.29
CA LYS A 93 16.19 9.26 8.65
C LYS A 93 16.12 10.30 7.53
N ASN A 94 15.08 10.23 6.72
CA ASN A 94 14.94 11.07 5.54
C ASN A 94 13.48 11.55 5.42
N PRO A 95 13.15 12.73 5.99
CA PRO A 95 11.78 13.25 5.99
C PRO A 95 11.18 13.43 4.60
N GLN A 96 11.99 13.72 3.58
CA GLN A 96 11.49 13.88 2.21
C GLN A 96 11.17 12.54 1.56
N LEU A 97 12.07 11.57 1.67
CA LEU A 97 11.83 10.19 1.21
C LEU A 97 10.60 9.60 1.90
N PHE A 98 10.54 9.77 3.22
CA PHE A 98 9.40 9.40 4.05
C PHE A 98 8.09 9.97 3.50
N LYS A 99 8.05 11.29 3.31
CA LYS A 99 6.86 11.99 2.85
C LYS A 99 6.39 11.46 1.50
N THR A 100 7.29 11.36 0.52
CA THR A 100 6.94 10.91 -0.83
C THR A 100 6.50 9.44 -0.86
N LEU A 101 7.14 8.57 -0.08
CA LEU A 101 6.70 7.18 0.08
C LEU A 101 5.30 7.11 0.69
N TRP A 102 5.08 7.85 1.77
CA TRP A 102 3.80 7.84 2.48
C TRP A 102 2.66 8.36 1.62
N GLU A 103 2.84 9.50 0.95
CA GLU A 103 1.86 10.05 -0.01
C GLU A 103 1.57 9.05 -1.14
N THR A 104 2.56 8.27 -1.58
CA THR A 104 2.36 7.23 -2.60
C THR A 104 1.50 6.08 -2.07
N LEU A 105 1.67 5.67 -0.81
CA LEU A 105 0.83 4.65 -0.19
C LEU A 105 -0.61 5.16 0.00
N GLU A 106 -0.75 6.40 0.50
CA GLU A 106 -2.05 7.07 0.68
C GLU A 106 -2.86 7.14 -0.61
N ASP A 107 -2.22 7.58 -1.69
CA ASP A 107 -2.88 7.65 -2.99
C ASP A 107 -3.11 6.26 -3.61
N CYS A 108 -2.40 5.20 -3.21
CA CYS A 108 -2.68 3.84 -3.68
C CYS A 108 -3.91 3.22 -2.99
N TRP A 109 -4.11 3.48 -1.70
CA TRP A 109 -5.17 2.86 -0.91
C TRP A 109 -6.35 3.80 -0.61
N ASP A 110 -6.51 4.87 -1.39
CA ASP A 110 -7.61 5.82 -1.23
C ASP A 110 -8.96 5.08 -1.21
N PRO A 111 -9.89 5.43 -0.30
CA PRO A 111 -11.24 4.84 -0.31
C PRO A 111 -11.96 5.00 -1.66
N ASP A 112 -11.77 6.13 -2.34
CA ASP A 112 -12.31 6.39 -3.67
C ASP A 112 -11.41 5.75 -4.74
N ASN A 113 -11.96 4.81 -5.50
CA ASN A 113 -11.22 4.12 -6.54
C ASN A 113 -10.82 5.02 -7.72
N GLU A 114 -11.51 6.13 -7.95
CA GLU A 114 -11.17 7.08 -9.01
C GLU A 114 -10.04 8.03 -8.60
N ALA A 115 -9.84 8.22 -7.29
CA ALA A 115 -8.75 9.01 -6.72
C ALA A 115 -7.43 8.24 -6.63
N ARG A 116 -7.48 6.90 -6.74
CA ARG A 116 -6.29 6.04 -6.64
C ARG A 116 -5.31 6.25 -7.79
N LEU A 117 -4.02 6.10 -7.49
CA LEU A 117 -2.98 6.11 -8.52
C LEU A 117 -3.23 5.06 -9.61
N SER A 118 -2.72 5.31 -10.82
CA SER A 118 -2.46 4.22 -11.74
C SER A 118 -1.21 3.46 -11.32
N ALA A 119 -1.10 2.18 -11.68
CA ALA A 119 0.12 1.40 -11.45
C ALA A 119 1.36 2.07 -12.07
N GLN A 120 1.21 2.70 -13.23
CA GLN A 120 2.28 3.47 -13.87
C GLN A 120 2.68 4.69 -13.02
N CYS A 121 1.73 5.45 -12.49
CA CYS A 121 2.03 6.61 -11.66
C CYS A 121 2.72 6.20 -10.34
N ALA A 122 2.27 5.09 -9.73
CA ALA A 122 2.93 4.52 -8.56
C ALA A 122 4.39 4.12 -8.89
N GLN A 123 4.62 3.45 -10.02
CA GLN A 123 5.96 3.11 -10.50
C GLN A 123 6.84 4.37 -10.69
N GLU A 124 6.33 5.40 -11.38
CA GLU A 124 7.05 6.64 -11.62
C GLU A 124 7.45 7.33 -10.32
N ARG A 125 6.54 7.40 -9.34
CA ARG A 125 6.84 7.95 -8.01
C ARG A 125 7.94 7.16 -7.31
N LEU A 126 7.89 5.83 -7.33
CA LEU A 126 8.93 4.98 -6.74
C LEU A 126 10.28 5.13 -7.45
N CYS A 127 10.30 5.20 -8.77
CA CYS A 127 11.51 5.43 -9.56
C CYS A 127 12.16 6.78 -9.23
N ASN A 128 11.36 7.83 -8.98
CA ASN A 128 11.86 9.15 -8.62
C ASN A 128 12.50 9.20 -7.23
N LEU A 129 12.36 8.15 -6.42
CA LEU A 129 13.07 8.00 -5.14
C LEU A 129 14.48 7.45 -5.31
N LEU A 130 14.79 6.84 -6.46
CA LEU A 130 16.10 6.26 -6.70
C LEU A 130 17.15 7.37 -6.87
N PRO A 131 18.34 7.22 -6.27
CA PRO A 131 19.43 8.17 -6.48
C PRO A 131 19.97 8.15 -7.92
N VAL A 132 19.70 7.07 -8.66
CA VAL A 132 20.15 6.85 -10.04
C VAL A 132 18.97 6.29 -10.86
N PRO A 133 18.78 6.71 -12.12
CA PRO A 133 17.77 6.15 -13.02
C PRO A 133 17.77 4.61 -13.09
N LEU A 134 16.58 4.00 -13.10
CA LEU A 134 16.39 2.55 -13.05
C LEU A 134 17.08 1.80 -14.21
N ASN A 135 17.14 2.41 -15.40
CA ASN A 135 17.83 1.84 -16.56
C ASN A 135 19.34 1.64 -16.32
N LEU A 136 19.98 2.51 -15.53
CA LEU A 136 21.40 2.39 -15.21
C LEU A 136 21.65 1.31 -14.14
N LEU A 137 20.68 1.06 -13.25
CA LEU A 137 20.76 -0.04 -12.28
C LEU A 137 20.57 -1.41 -12.96
N ALA A 138 19.71 -1.49 -13.98
CA ALA A 138 19.45 -2.72 -14.71
C ALA A 138 20.64 -3.18 -15.58
N GLU A 139 21.52 -2.26 -15.98
CA GLU A 139 22.72 -2.54 -16.78
C GLU A 139 23.94 -2.94 -15.92
N GLY A 140 23.80 -3.08 -14.59
CA GLY A 140 24.83 -3.64 -13.72
C GLY A 140 26.14 -2.83 -13.67
N THR A 141 26.09 -1.51 -13.91
CA THR A 141 27.27 -0.64 -13.98
C THR A 141 27.56 0.10 -12.66
N ILE A 142 27.23 -0.49 -11.51
CA ILE A 142 27.66 0.00 -10.19
C ILE A 142 28.32 -1.14 -9.41
#